data_AF-A0A921T4N8-F1
#
_entry.id   AF-A0A921T4N8-F1
#
_cell.length_a   1.000
_cell.length_b   1.000
_cell.length_c   1.000
_cell.angle_alpha   90.00
_cell.angle_beta   90.00
_cell.angle_gamma   90.00
#
_symmetry.space_group_name_H-M   'P 1'
#
loop_
_entity.id
_entity.type
_entity.pdbx_description
1 polymer ?
#
loop_
_entity_poly.entity_id
_entity_poly.type
_entity_poly.pdbx_seq_one_letter_code
_entity_poly.pdbx_strand_id
1 'polypeptide(L)' 'MEFADLLITLAHHDNNPNNVTIAFTMGWKAAEKGHKAEVLLLSDAVHLASKGFAEKIDIGDPFLPVQELLEKFI' A
#
# COMPACT_ATOMS: atom_id res chain seq x y z
N MET A 1 20.10 -11.51 10.26
CA MET A 1 18.78 -10.85 10.31
C MET A 1 18.63 -10.13 8.99
N GLU A 2 17.57 -10.37 8.23
CA GLU A 2 17.41 -9.83 6.88
C GLU A 2 16.40 -8.68 6.93
N PHE A 3 16.86 -7.47 6.65
CA PHE A 3 16.07 -6.25 6.71
C PHE A 3 15.44 -5.91 5.35
N ALA A 4 14.32 -5.18 5.36
CA ALA A 4 13.77 -4.61 4.14
C ALA A 4 14.73 -3.57 3.54
N ASP A 5 14.84 -3.55 2.22
CA ASP A 5 15.51 -2.48 1.48
C ASP A 5 14.66 -1.20 1.51
N LEU A 6 13.33 -1.36 1.56
CA LEU A 6 12.36 -0.28 1.64
C LEU A 6 11.27 -0.61 2.67
N LEU A 7 11.19 0.21 3.72
CA LEU A 7 10.09 0.19 4.68
C LEU A 7 9.24 1.46 4.49
N ILE A 8 7.99 1.28 4.09
CA ILE A 8 7.00 2.36 3.99
C ILE A 8 6.13 2.31 5.24
N THR A 9 6.07 3.42 5.98
CA THR A 9 5.10 3.57 7.08
C THR A 9 3.88 4.30 6.56
N LEU A 10 2.71 3.69 6.70
CA LEU A 10 1.45 4.26 6.25
C LEU A 10 0.55 4.50 7.46
N ALA A 11 0.12 5.74 7.64
CA ALA A 11 -0.73 6.15 8.76
C ALA A 11 -2.15 6.58 8.33
N HIS A 12 -2.36 6.79 7.03
CA HIS A 12 -3.62 7.26 6.46
C HIS A 12 -4.40 6.13 5.77
N HIS A 13 -5.68 6.40 5.53
CA HIS A 13 -6.61 5.53 4.83
C HIS A 13 -7.43 6.35 3.80
N ASP A 14 -8.75 6.19 3.72
CA ASP A 14 -9.61 6.91 2.77
C ASP A 14 -9.70 8.43 3.00
N ASN A 15 -9.28 8.93 4.17
CA ASN A 15 -9.04 10.36 4.42
C ASN A 15 -7.90 10.98 3.58
N ASN A 16 -7.02 10.18 2.98
CA ASN A 16 -6.00 10.64 2.04
C ASN A 16 -5.71 9.56 0.98
N PRO A 17 -6.61 9.38 0.00
CA PRO A 17 -6.55 8.27 -0.94
C PRO A 17 -5.28 8.30 -1.81
N ASN A 18 -4.81 9.49 -2.17
CA ASN A 18 -3.55 9.66 -2.91
C ASN A 18 -2.35 9.10 -2.14
N ASN A 19 -2.25 9.36 -0.83
CA ASN A 19 -1.15 8.86 -0.02
C ASN A 19 -1.14 7.33 0.05
N VAL A 20 -2.31 6.72 0.24
CA VAL A 20 -2.47 5.27 0.27
C VAL A 20 -2.09 4.64 -1.08
N THR A 21 -2.62 5.16 -2.19
CA THR A 21 -2.32 4.64 -3.52
C THR A 21 -0.84 4.74 -3.86
N ILE A 22 -0.20 5.88 -3.56
CA ILE A 22 1.23 6.07 -3.81
C ILE A 22 2.07 5.12 -2.96
N ALA A 23 1.73 4.92 -1.68
CA ALA A 23 2.47 4.01 -0.80
C ALA A 23 2.50 2.58 -1.36
N PHE A 24 1.35 2.01 -1.72
CA PHE A 24 1.30 0.67 -2.29
C PHE A 24 1.91 0.60 -3.70
N THR A 25 1.69 1.62 -4.54
CA THR A 25 2.27 1.66 -5.89
C THR A 25 3.80 1.64 -5.82
N MET A 26 4.40 2.48 -4.96
CA MET A 26 5.85 2.57 -4.85
C MET A 26 6.46 1.34 -4.18
N GLY A 27 5.79 0.77 -3.17
CA GLY A 27 6.21 -0.50 -2.57
C GLY A 27 6.21 -1.63 -3.60
N TRP A 28 5.14 -1.73 -4.42
CA TRP A 28 5.06 -2.75 -5.47
C TRP A 28 6.12 -2.54 -6.56
N LYS A 29 6.36 -1.28 -6.97
CA LYS A 29 7.40 -0.96 -7.96
C LYS A 29 8.81 -1.27 -7.45
N ALA A 30 9.06 -1.16 -6.15
CA ALA A 30 10.32 -1.60 -5.54
C ALA A 30 10.44 -3.13 -5.57
N ALA A 31 9.37 -3.84 -5.21
CA ALA A 31 9.32 -5.31 -5.27
C ALA A 31 9.53 -5.84 -6.71
N GLU A 32 8.91 -5.23 -7.72
CA GLU A 32 9.12 -5.57 -9.14
C GLU A 32 10.58 -5.41 -9.60
N LYS A 33 11.36 -4.57 -8.92
CA LYS A 33 12.78 -4.35 -9.19
C LYS A 33 13.70 -5.28 -8.39
N GLY A 34 13.14 -6.22 -7.63
CA GLY A 34 13.89 -7.19 -6.83
C GLY A 34 14.31 -6.70 -5.44
N HIS A 35 13.74 -5.57 -4.97
CA HIS A 35 13.98 -5.09 -3.60
C HIS A 35 13.01 -5.73 -2.61
N LYS A 36 13.48 -6.00 -1.38
CA LYS A 36 12.60 -6.39 -0.28
C LYS A 36 11.85 -5.16 0.22
N ALA A 37 10.57 -5.04 -0.15
CA ALA A 37 9.71 -3.93 0.23
C ALA A 37 8.65 -4.36 1.25
N GLU A 38 8.47 -3.57 2.31
CA GLU A 38 7.48 -3.79 3.36
C GLU A 38 6.62 -2.52 3.55
N VAL A 39 5.31 -2.69 3.70
CA VAL A 39 4.37 -1.60 4.06
C VAL A 39 3.85 -1.86 5.46
N LEU A 40 4.28 -1.04 6.42
CA LEU A 40 3.83 -1.11 7.80
C LEU A 40 2.61 -0.21 8.00
N LEU A 41 1.47 -0.83 8.27
CA LEU A 41 0.22 -0.15 8.57
C LEU A 41 0.16 0.30 10.03
N LEU A 42 -0.10 1.58 10.25
CA LEU A 42 -0.17 2.23 11.56
C LEU A 42 -1.39 3.16 11.61
N SER A 43 -1.81 3.56 12.81
CA SER A 43 -2.95 4.47 13.03
C SER A 43 -4.18 4.10 12.19
N ASP A 44 -4.67 4.98 11.33
CA ASP A 44 -5.88 4.74 10.53
C ASP A 44 -5.66 3.69 9.44
N ALA A 45 -4.43 3.52 8.97
CA ALA A 45 -4.08 2.58 7.92
C ALA A 45 -4.33 1.12 8.30
N VAL A 46 -4.41 0.79 9.60
CA VAL A 46 -4.73 -0.58 10.05
C VAL A 46 -6.10 -1.05 9.54
N HIS A 47 -7.01 -0.11 9.23
CA HIS A 47 -8.32 -0.45 8.65
C HIS A 47 -8.20 -1.03 7.24
N LEU A 48 -7.12 -0.75 6.50
CA LEU A 48 -6.87 -1.33 5.18
C LEU A 48 -6.72 -2.86 5.22
N ALA A 49 -6.38 -3.43 6.37
CA ALA A 49 -6.36 -4.88 6.58
C ALA A 49 -7.77 -5.47 6.79
N SER A 50 -8.80 -4.65 6.97
CA SER A 50 -10.18 -5.11 7.08
C SER A 50 -10.75 -5.46 5.72
N LYS A 51 -11.47 -6.58 5.65
CA LYS A 51 -12.10 -7.08 4.42
C LYS A 51 -12.96 -5.99 3.76
N GLY A 52 -12.68 -5.71 2.50
CA GLY A 52 -13.43 -4.75 1.68
C GLY A 52 -13.17 -3.26 2.00
N PHE A 53 -12.26 -2.94 2.93
CA PHE A 53 -11.97 -1.53 3.21
C PHE A 53 -11.20 -0.87 2.07
N ALA A 54 -10.18 -1.55 1.53
CA ALA A 54 -9.34 -1.02 0.44
C ALA A 54 -10.10 -0.85 -0.88
N GLU A 55 -11.23 -1.52 -1.07
CA GLU A 55 -12.14 -1.34 -2.23
C GLU A 55 -12.68 0.09 -2.35
N LYS A 56 -12.68 0.87 -1.26
CA LYS A 56 -13.13 2.26 -1.25
C LYS A 56 -12.13 3.23 -1.88
N ILE A 57 -10.88 2.80 -2.11
CA ILE A 57 -9.79 3.67 -2.52
C ILE A 57 -9.37 3.33 -3.95
N ASP A 58 -9.91 4.11 -4.88
CA ASP A 58 -9.55 4.11 -6.28
C ASP A 58 -9.47 5.57 -6.75
N ILE A 59 -8.27 6.01 -7.16
CA ILE A 59 -8.03 7.38 -7.64
C ILE A 59 -8.00 7.46 -9.17
N GLY A 60 -8.25 6.34 -9.86
CA GLY A 60 -8.27 6.24 -11.31
C GLY A 60 -6.90 6.26 -11.99
N ASP A 61 -6.94 6.26 -13.32
CA ASP A 61 -5.74 6.24 -14.16
C ASP A 61 -4.77 7.40 -13.83
N PRO A 62 -3.45 7.13 -13.82
CA PRO A 62 -2.77 5.91 -14.27
C PRO A 62 -2.52 4.87 -13.16
N PHE A 63 -3.20 4.98 -12.01
CA PHE A 63 -2.96 4.10 -10.86
C PHE A 63 -3.95 2.93 -10.83
N LEU A 64 -3.49 1.79 -10.31
CA LEU A 64 -4.38 0.68 -10.00
C LEU A 64 -5.19 0.98 -8.73
N PRO A 65 -6.40 0.41 -8.58
CA PRO A 65 -7.14 0.42 -7.33
C PRO A 65 -6.30 -0.13 -6.17
N VAL A 66 -6.47 0.42 -4.96
CA VAL A 66 -5.66 0.01 -3.79
C VAL A 66 -5.89 -1.45 -3.43
N GLN A 67 -7.09 -1.98 -3.62
CA GLN A 67 -7.38 -3.40 -3.40
C GLN A 67 -6.46 -4.29 -4.25
N GLU A 68 -6.30 -3.99 -5.54
CA GLU A 68 -5.42 -4.76 -6.43
C GLU A 68 -3.95 -4.61 -6.06
N LEU A 69 -3.53 -3.43 -5.59
CA LEU A 69 -2.16 -3.22 -5.14
C LEU A 69 -1.87 -3.95 -3.82
N LEU A 70 -2.81 -3.95 -2.87
CA LEU A 70 -2.70 -4.62 -1.58
C LEU A 70 -2.58 -6.14 -1.76
N GLU A 71 -3.37 -6.74 -2.66
CA GLU A 71 -3.33 -8.18 -2.98
C GLU A 71 -1.97 -8.65 -3.50
N LYS A 72 -1.14 -7.75 -4.03
CA LYS A 72 0.23 -8.09 -4.48
C LYS A 72 1.23 -8.26 -3.34
N PHE A 73 0.87 -7.85 -2.12
CA PHE A 73 1.70 -7.99 -0.92
C PHE A 73 1.32 -9.18 -0.03
N ILE A 74 0.23 -9.89 -0.36
CA ILE A 74 -0.32 -11.03 0.41
C ILE A 74 -0.09 -12.31 -0.38
#